data_AF-A0A4V1SEH3-F1
#
_entry.id   AF-A0A4V1SEH3-F1
#
_cell.length_a   1.000
_cell.length_b   1.000
_cell.length_c   1.000
_cell.angle_alpha   90.00
_cell.angle_beta   90.00
_cell.angle_gamma   90.00
#
_symmetry.space_group_name_H-M   'P 1'
#
loop_
_entity.id
_entity.type
_entity.pdbx_description
1 polymer ?
#
loop_
_entity_poly.entity_id
_entity_poly.type
_entity_poly.pdbx_seq_one_letter_code
_entity_poly.pdbx_strand_id
1 'polypeptide(L)' 'MVTLAELEAQAMDLPQAERARLATRLLHSLPPALDDQDEGLAEALRREAEMESDPSMSISLEELKRSVGR' A
#
# COMPACT_ATOMS: atom_id res chain seq x y z
N MET A 1 -13.73 26.92 -2.44
CA MET A 1 -12.99 25.65 -2.56
C MET A 1 -12.61 25.24 -1.16
N VAL A 2 -12.83 23.98 -0.79
CA VAL A 2 -12.30 23.43 0.47
C VAL A 2 -10.82 23.13 0.26
N THR A 3 -9.98 23.49 1.21
CA THR A 3 -8.54 23.18 1.18
C THR A 3 -8.29 21.73 1.57
N LEU A 4 -7.11 21.20 1.22
CA LEU A 4 -6.72 19.85 1.62
C LEU A 4 -6.71 19.69 3.15
N ALA A 5 -6.14 20.68 3.87
CA ALA A 5 -6.08 20.66 5.33
C ALA A 5 -7.47 20.63 5.98
N GLU A 6 -8.45 21.36 5.43
CA GLU A 6 -9.83 21.33 5.91
C GLU A 6 -10.50 19.96 5.65
N LEU A 7 -10.23 19.32 4.51
CA LEU A 7 -10.72 17.97 4.22
C LEU A 7 -10.08 16.91 5.14
N GLU A 8 -8.79 17.02 5.41
CA GLU A 8 -8.07 16.13 6.33
C GLU A 8 -8.63 16.21 7.75
N ALA A 9 -8.84 17.43 8.25
CA ALA A 9 -9.45 17.63 9.57
C ALA A 9 -10.83 16.97 9.65
N GLN A 10 -11.69 17.18 8.64
CA GLN A 10 -13.01 16.56 8.58
C GLN A 10 -12.95 15.03 8.49
N ALA A 11 -12.00 14.47 7.74
CA ALA A 11 -11.82 13.02 7.63
C ALA A 11 -11.34 12.40 8.96
N MET A 12 -10.56 13.14 9.76
CA MET A 12 -10.07 12.69 11.05
C MET A 12 -11.16 12.68 12.14
N ASP A 13 -12.19 13.52 12.00
CA ASP A 13 -13.36 13.51 12.87
C ASP A 13 -14.29 12.31 12.64
N LEU A 14 -14.14 11.57 11.53
CA LEU A 14 -14.93 10.38 11.24
C LEU A 14 -14.59 9.21 12.19
N PRO A 15 -15.56 8.34 12.52
CA PRO A 15 -15.27 7.05 13.15
C PRO A 15 -14.26 6.24 12.32
N GLN A 16 -13.44 5.42 13.00
CA GLN A 16 -12.37 4.64 12.35
C GLN A 16 -12.88 3.83 11.14
N ALA A 17 -14.04 3.19 11.26
CA ALA A 17 -14.63 2.40 10.18
C ALA A 17 -15.03 3.25 8.96
N GLU A 18 -15.52 4.46 9.18
CA GLU A 18 -15.91 5.38 8.11
C GLU A 18 -14.68 6.00 7.45
N ARG A 19 -13.66 6.38 8.25
CA ARG A 19 -12.38 6.85 7.73
C ARG A 19 -11.69 5.78 6.87
N ALA A 20 -11.73 4.51 7.28
CA ALA A 20 -11.21 3.40 6.47
C ALA A 20 -11.96 3.26 5.13
N ARG A 21 -13.29 3.35 5.14
CA ARG A 21 -14.10 3.33 3.91
C ARG A 21 -13.79 4.51 2.99
N LEU A 22 -13.64 5.71 3.55
CA LEU A 22 -13.25 6.90 2.80
C LEU A 22 -11.86 6.72 2.16
N ALA A 23 -10.88 6.24 2.92
CA ALA A 23 -9.54 5.96 2.42
C ALA A 23 -9.56 4.96 1.25
N THR A 24 -10.30 3.85 1.37
CA THR A 24 -10.47 2.88 0.27
C THR A 24 -11.07 3.53 -0.98
N ARG A 25 -12.10 4.37 -0.83
CA ARG A 25 -12.72 5.06 -1.96
C ARG A 25 -11.77 6.04 -2.64
N LEU A 26 -11.02 6.80 -1.86
CA LEU A 26 -10.02 7.73 -2.39
C LEU A 26 -8.94 6.97 -3.15
N LEU A 27 -8.43 5.87 -2.59
CA LEU A 27 -7.43 5.02 -3.26
C LEU A 27 -7.95 4.46 -4.58
N HIS A 28 -9.18 3.94 -4.62
CA HIS A 28 -9.80 3.45 -5.86
C HIS A 28 -10.15 4.54 -6.87
N SER A 29 -10.17 5.82 -6.47
CA SER A 29 -10.42 6.94 -7.38
C SER A 29 -9.17 7.35 -8.17
N LEU A 30 -8.00 6.87 -7.75
CA LEU A 30 -6.74 7.12 -8.42
C LEU A 30 -6.53 6.09 -9.55
N PRO A 31 -5.80 6.45 -10.62
CA PRO A 31 -5.35 5.47 -11.60
C PRO A 31 -4.61 4.30 -10.93
N PRO A 32 -4.77 3.06 -11.42
CA PRO A 32 -4.06 1.90 -10.88
C PRO A 32 -2.55 1.92 -11.14
N ALA A 33 -2.09 2.84 -12.00
CA ALA A 33 -0.67 3.12 -12.16
C ALA A 33 -0.20 3.93 -10.95
N LEU A 34 0.63 3.31 -10.10
CA LEU A 34 1.55 4.06 -9.26
C LEU A 34 2.36 4.92 -10.23
N ASP A 35 2.17 6.24 -10.18
CA ASP A 35 2.97 7.22 -10.93
C ASP A 35 4.37 7.31 -10.31
N ASP A 36 4.94 6.15 -9.97
CA ASP A 36 6.34 6.00 -9.62
C ASP A 36 7.10 6.20 -10.92
N GLN A 37 8.01 7.17 -10.93
CA GLN A 37 8.81 7.52 -12.11
C GLN A 37 9.58 6.32 -12.71
N ASP A 38 9.77 5.27 -11.91
CA ASP A 38 10.46 4.04 -12.24
C ASP A 38 9.56 2.79 -12.18
N GLU A 39 8.24 2.95 -12.16
CA GLU A 39 7.26 1.86 -12.08
C GLU A 39 7.48 0.91 -10.87
N GLY A 40 8.09 1.41 -9.79
CA GLY A 40 8.39 0.63 -8.59
C GLY A 40 9.68 -0.21 -8.68
N LEU A 41 10.52 0.01 -9.70
CA LEU A 41 11.78 -0.72 -9.88
C LEU A 41 12.75 -0.53 -8.70
N ALA A 42 12.91 0.69 -8.18
CA ALA A 42 13.80 0.93 -7.05
C ALA A 42 13.36 0.16 -5.80
N GLU A 43 12.04 0.05 -5.55
CA GLU A 43 11.54 -0.76 -4.44
C GLU A 43 11.77 -2.26 -4.68
N ALA A 44 11.56 -2.75 -5.90
CA ALA A 44 11.84 -4.14 -6.25
C ALA A 44 13.32 -4.50 -6.01
N LEU A 45 14.25 -3.64 -6.45
CA LEU A 45 15.70 -3.84 -6.24
C LEU A 45 16.10 -3.76 -4.76
N ARG A 46 15.48 -2.88 -3.98
CA ARG A 46 15.71 -2.84 -2.52
C ARG A 46 15.26 -4.14 -1.85
N ARG A 47 14.05 -4.63 -2.17
CA ARG A 47 13.52 -5.89 -1.64
C ARG A 47 14.37 -7.09 -2.03
N GLU A 48 14.88 -7.11 -3.26
CA GLU A 48 15.80 -8.15 -3.72
C GLU A 48 17.09 -8.16 -2.89
N ALA A 49 17.72 -7.00 -2.70
CA ALA A 49 18.94 -6.89 -1.89
C ALA A 49 18.72 -7.26 -0.42
N GLU A 50 17.58 -6.89 0.17
CA GLU A 50 17.20 -7.29 1.53
C GLU A 50 17.04 -8.81 1.64
N MET A 51 16.39 -9.45 0.66
CA MET A 51 16.21 -10.90 0.62
C MET A 51 17.52 -11.66 0.40
N GLU A 52 18.46 -11.10 -0.38
CA GLU A 52 19.81 -11.65 -0.53
C GLU A 52 20.62 -11.54 0.77
N SER A 53 20.48 -10.42 1.48
CA SER A 53 21.18 -10.18 2.74
C SER A 53 20.64 -11.02 3.90
N ASP A 54 19.33 -11.23 3.96
CA ASP A 54 18.67 -12.08 4.95
C ASP A 54 17.61 -12.98 4.30
N PRO A 55 18.02 -14.18 3.84
CA PRO A 55 17.10 -15.13 3.24
C PRO A 55 15.94 -15.55 4.16
N SER A 56 16.06 -15.37 5.49
CA SER A 56 14.99 -15.71 6.44
C SER A 56 13.80 -14.74 6.37
N MET A 57 13.98 -13.56 5.77
CA MET A 57 12.90 -12.62 5.48
C MET A 57 12.04 -13.03 4.27
N SER A 58 12.50 -14.02 3.50
CA SER A 58 11.77 -14.53 2.34
C SER A 58 10.93 -15.76 2.70
N ILE A 59 9.85 -15.96 1.95
CA ILE A 59 9.08 -17.20 1.98
C ILE A 59 9.05 -17.80 0.57
N SER A 60 8.99 -19.12 0.50
CA SER A 60 8.76 -19.82 -0.76
C SER A 60 7.37 -19.51 -1.31
N LEU A 61 7.22 -19.68 -2.62
CA LEU A 61 5.92 -19.56 -3.28
C LEU A 61 4.88 -20.53 -2.67
N GLU A 62 5.31 -21.71 -2.22
CA GLU A 62 4.43 -22.69 -1.58
C GLU A 62 3.98 -22.25 -0.19
N GLU A 63 4.85 -21.62 0.59
CA GLU A 63 4.48 -21.01 1.88
C GLU A 63 3.54 -19.82 1.69
N LEU A 64 3.78 -18.99 0.67
CA LEU A 64 2.87 -17.91 0.30
C LEU A 64 1.48 -18.45 -0.04
N LYS A 65 1.37 -19.46 -0.93
CA LYS A 65 0.08 -20.07 -1.28
C LYS A 65 -0.68 -20.56 -0.05
N ARG A 66 0.02 -21.23 0.88
CA ARG A 66 -0.56 -21.67 2.16
C ARG A 66 -1.04 -20.49 3.01
N SER A 67 -0.32 -19.38 3.07
CA SER A 67 -0.68 -18.23 3.91
C SER A 67 -1.89 -17.46 3.41
N VAL A 68 -2.14 -17.44 2.10
CA VAL A 68 -3.31 -16.76 1.51
C VAL A 68 -4.54 -17.68 1.34
N GLY A 69 -4.49 -18.92 1.83
CA GLY A 69 -5.62 -19.84 1.83
C GLY A 69 -6.10 -20.23 0.44
N ARG A 70 -5.18 -20.32 -0.53
CA ARG A 70 -5.44 -20.74 -1.92
C ARG A 70 -4.86 -22.11 -2.23
#